data_AF-A0A918ECA7-F1
#
_entry.id   AF-A0A918ECA7-F1
#
_cell.length_a   1.000
_cell.length_b   1.000
_cell.length_c   1.000
_cell.angle_alpha   90.00
_cell.angle_beta   90.00
_cell.angle_gamma   90.00
#
_symmetry.space_group_name_H-M   'P 1'
#
loop_
_entity.id
_entity.type
_entity.pdbx_description
1 polymer ?
#
loop_
_entity_poly.entity_id
_entity_poly.type
_entity_poly.pdbx_seq_one_letter_code
_entity_poly.pdbx_strand_id
1 'polypeptide(L)'
;MTRAGESVGKAVGTGIRAARLGAVRAGHAGAAGAAQLAERAEAKLAERGVTADRVRGVVADRAVALAERAGEVEKTTRRQRKQLAKKAEAMRKDVVKAAERARKEAKVRAKDVRKAAKKARKEFAVVPQPKRRRWPWVLSVLAAGLVAGYVALTRRPQEVHLQEEATEAPTPVTADQVAPATGTTADSTAGTSAGTAGGSTDTTPGSTTADGDTPQQTAARNGRVSDRG
;
A
#
# COMPACT_ATOMS: atom_id res chain seq x y z
N MET A 1 36.66 -0.42 7.62
CA MET A 1 35.51 0.42 8.07
C MET A 1 34.45 0.61 6.96
N THR A 2 34.10 -0.42 6.18
CA THR A 2 33.18 -0.30 5.02
C THR A 2 31.80 -0.96 5.22
N ARG A 3 31.55 -1.63 6.35
CA ARG A 3 30.32 -2.43 6.56
C ARG A 3 29.02 -1.64 6.80
N ALA A 4 29.10 -0.32 7.03
CA ALA A 4 27.90 0.49 7.33
C ALA A 4 27.08 0.87 6.09
N GLY A 5 27.67 0.85 4.89
CA GLY A 5 26.96 1.18 3.64
C GLY A 5 26.13 0.03 3.07
N GLU A 6 26.56 -1.21 3.27
CA GLU A 6 25.95 -2.40 2.66
C GLU A 6 24.62 -2.81 3.33
N SER A 7 24.46 -2.53 4.63
CA SER A 7 23.24 -2.88 5.37
C SER A 7 22.04 -2.01 4.97
N VAL A 8 22.28 -0.73 4.68
CA VAL A 8 21.23 0.19 4.21
C VAL A 8 20.78 -0.19 2.80
N GLY A 9 21.72 -0.56 1.91
CA GLY A 9 21.40 -1.02 0.56
C GLY A 9 20.55 -2.29 0.53
N LYS A 10 20.84 -3.25 1.40
CA LYS A 10 20.04 -4.49 1.54
C LYS A 10 18.63 -4.21 2.07
N ALA A 11 18.49 -3.38 3.10
CA ALA A 11 17.20 -3.05 3.70
C ALA A 11 16.26 -2.33 2.70
N VAL A 12 16.79 -1.38 1.93
CA VAL A 12 16.01 -0.69 0.89
C VAL A 12 15.68 -1.63 -0.27
N GLY A 13 16.63 -2.49 -0.67
CA GLY A 13 16.41 -3.49 -1.73
C GLY A 13 15.30 -4.49 -1.39
N THR A 14 15.22 -4.96 -0.14
CA THR A 14 14.16 -5.85 0.33
C THR A 14 12.80 -5.16 0.39
N GLY A 15 12.75 -3.90 0.82
CA GLY A 15 11.51 -3.12 0.88
C GLY A 15 10.86 -2.92 -0.49
N ILE A 16 11.66 -2.62 -1.52
CA ILE A 16 11.15 -2.44 -2.89
C ILE A 16 10.61 -3.75 -3.47
N ARG A 17 11.27 -4.88 -3.21
CA ARG A 17 10.78 -6.20 -3.67
C ARG A 17 9.48 -6.59 -2.96
N ALA A 18 9.40 -6.38 -1.64
CA ALA A 18 8.18 -6.63 -0.87
C ALA A 18 7.01 -5.78 -1.37
N ALA A 19 7.25 -4.50 -1.69
CA ALA A 19 6.22 -3.62 -2.25
C ALA A 19 5.71 -4.13 -3.62
N ARG A 20 6.60 -4.60 -4.49
CA ARG A 20 6.20 -5.18 -5.79
C ARG A 20 5.37 -6.45 -5.62
N LEU A 21 5.78 -7.35 -4.74
CA LEU A 21 5.03 -8.58 -4.45
C LEU A 21 3.67 -8.27 -3.81
N GLY A 22 3.62 -7.28 -2.91
CA GLY A 22 2.36 -6.79 -2.32
C GLY A 22 1.40 -6.23 -3.37
N ALA A 23 1.90 -5.44 -4.32
CA ALA A 23 1.09 -4.92 -5.42
C ALA A 23 0.51 -6.02 -6.33
N VAL A 24 1.32 -7.04 -6.65
CA VAL A 24 0.85 -8.20 -7.45
C VAL A 24 -0.21 -8.98 -6.70
N ARG A 25 0.00 -9.26 -5.41
CA ARG A 25 -0.97 -9.99 -4.58
C ARG A 25 -2.28 -9.20 -4.41
N ALA A 26 -2.20 -7.89 -4.21
CA ALA A 26 -3.37 -7.02 -4.17
C ALA A 26 -4.11 -7.01 -5.52
N GLY A 27 -3.38 -7.03 -6.63
CA GLY A 27 -3.96 -7.17 -7.97
C GLY A 27 -4.75 -8.47 -8.14
N HIS A 28 -4.19 -9.61 -7.72
CA HIS A 28 -4.90 -10.89 -7.77
C HIS A 28 -6.13 -10.93 -6.87
N ALA A 29 -6.04 -10.39 -5.65
CA ALA A 29 -7.18 -10.31 -4.73
C ALA A 29 -8.30 -9.42 -5.30
N GLY A 30 -7.94 -8.29 -5.90
CA GLY A 30 -8.89 -7.42 -6.60
C GLY A 30 -9.55 -8.09 -7.80
N ALA A 31 -8.79 -8.85 -8.60
CA ALA A 31 -9.33 -9.58 -9.74
C ALA A 31 -10.31 -10.68 -9.31
N ALA A 32 -9.99 -11.45 -8.25
CA ALA A 32 -10.90 -12.45 -7.71
C ALA A 32 -12.20 -11.83 -7.15
N GLY A 33 -12.09 -10.71 -6.43
CA GLY A 33 -13.26 -9.97 -5.96
C GLY A 33 -14.11 -9.42 -7.10
N ALA A 34 -13.49 -8.93 -8.18
CA ALA A 34 -14.19 -8.47 -9.37
C ALA A 34 -14.94 -9.62 -10.08
N ALA A 35 -14.34 -10.81 -10.17
CA ALA A 35 -14.99 -11.99 -10.73
C ALA A 35 -16.25 -12.37 -9.94
N GLN A 36 -16.18 -12.43 -8.61
CA GLN A 36 -17.35 -12.73 -7.77
C GLN A 36 -18.46 -11.68 -7.89
N LEU A 37 -18.09 -10.41 -8.03
CA LEU A 37 -19.06 -9.34 -8.26
C LEU A 37 -19.70 -9.44 -9.65
N ALA A 38 -18.93 -9.84 -10.67
CA ALA A 38 -19.46 -10.08 -12.01
C ALA A 38 -20.47 -11.23 -12.00
N GLU A 39 -20.16 -12.37 -11.37
CA GLU A 39 -21.07 -13.50 -11.24
C GLU A 39 -22.39 -13.11 -10.52
N ARG A 40 -22.30 -12.35 -9.43
CA ARG A 40 -23.48 -11.83 -8.73
C ARG A 40 -24.30 -10.85 -9.56
N ALA A 41 -23.64 -10.05 -10.39
CA ALA A 41 -24.32 -9.15 -11.30
C ALA A 41 -25.03 -9.91 -12.42
N GLU A 42 -24.40 -10.95 -12.97
CA GLU A 42 -25.00 -11.85 -13.97
C GLU A 42 -26.24 -12.56 -13.42
N ALA A 43 -26.17 -13.09 -12.20
CA ALA A 43 -27.33 -13.70 -11.53
C ALA A 43 -28.50 -12.72 -11.41
N LYS A 44 -28.24 -11.48 -10.98
CA LYS A 44 -29.27 -10.42 -10.86
C LYS A 44 -29.79 -9.91 -12.20
N LEU A 45 -28.98 -9.97 -13.26
CA LEU A 45 -29.39 -9.61 -14.63
C LEU A 45 -30.30 -10.69 -15.22
N ALA A 46 -30.01 -11.96 -14.96
CA ALA A 46 -30.84 -13.09 -15.34
C ALA A 46 -32.22 -13.02 -14.66
N GLU A 47 -32.28 -12.71 -13.36
CA GLU A 47 -33.54 -12.50 -12.63
C GLU A 47 -34.40 -11.36 -13.21
N ARG A 48 -33.77 -10.35 -13.83
CA ARG A 48 -34.45 -9.19 -14.42
C ARG A 48 -34.78 -9.37 -15.91
N GLY A 49 -34.53 -10.56 -16.48
CA GLY A 49 -34.78 -10.84 -17.89
C GLY A 49 -33.94 -9.98 -18.84
N VAL A 50 -32.80 -9.44 -18.38
CA VAL A 50 -31.91 -8.66 -19.24
C VAL A 50 -31.09 -9.62 -20.07
N THR A 51 -31.45 -9.75 -21.34
CA THR A 51 -30.76 -10.60 -22.32
C THR A 51 -29.30 -10.19 -22.49
N ALA A 52 -28.40 -11.17 -22.60
CA ALA A 52 -26.97 -10.95 -22.81
C ALA A 52 -26.67 -10.03 -24.02
N ASP A 53 -27.49 -10.09 -25.06
CA ASP A 53 -27.34 -9.24 -26.26
C ASP A 53 -27.54 -7.75 -25.97
N ARG A 54 -28.44 -7.41 -25.03
CA ARG A 54 -28.65 -6.02 -24.59
C ARG A 54 -27.47 -5.51 -23.77
N VAL A 55 -26.89 -6.36 -22.92
CA VAL A 55 -25.68 -6.02 -22.18
C VAL A 55 -24.50 -5.84 -23.14
N ARG A 56 -24.34 -6.74 -24.13
CA ARG A 56 -23.31 -6.61 -25.17
C ARG A 56 -23.45 -5.33 -25.99
N GLY A 57 -24.67 -4.96 -26.39
CA GLY A 57 -24.94 -3.71 -27.10
C GLY A 57 -24.55 -2.47 -26.26
N VAL A 58 -25.03 -2.38 -25.02
CA VAL A 58 -24.70 -1.26 -24.13
C VAL A 58 -23.21 -1.20 -23.79
N VAL A 59 -22.54 -2.35 -23.65
CA VAL A 59 -21.09 -2.42 -23.44
C VAL A 59 -20.33 -1.98 -24.69
N ALA A 60 -20.77 -2.37 -25.89
CA ALA A 60 -20.16 -1.93 -27.14
C ALA A 60 -20.30 -0.40 -27.32
N ASP A 61 -21.49 0.16 -27.09
CA ASP A 61 -21.73 1.61 -27.17
C ASP A 61 -20.89 2.38 -26.13
N ARG A 62 -20.81 1.84 -24.91
CA ARG A 62 -19.93 2.37 -23.85
C ARG A 62 -18.46 2.26 -24.23
N ALA A 63 -18.04 1.17 -24.88
CA ALA A 63 -16.65 0.97 -25.30
C ALA A 63 -16.26 1.97 -26.39
N VAL A 64 -17.14 2.26 -27.35
CA VAL A 64 -16.93 3.30 -28.37
C VAL A 64 -16.83 4.68 -27.70
N ALA A 65 -17.77 5.03 -26.83
CA ALA A 65 -17.72 6.30 -26.10
C ALA A 65 -16.48 6.44 -25.19
N LEU A 66 -16.01 5.32 -24.62
CA LEU A 66 -14.78 5.29 -23.84
C LEU A 66 -13.53 5.38 -24.72
N ALA A 67 -13.53 4.83 -25.94
CA ALA A 67 -12.41 4.96 -26.86
C ALA A 67 -12.20 6.42 -27.29
N GLU A 68 -13.27 7.15 -27.55
CA GLU A 68 -13.22 8.60 -27.83
C GLU A 68 -12.68 9.37 -26.63
N ARG A 69 -13.21 9.09 -25.43
CA ARG A 69 -12.72 9.69 -24.18
C ARG A 69 -11.28 9.28 -23.87
N ALA A 70 -10.83 8.08 -24.25
CA ALA A 70 -9.48 7.63 -24.01
C ALA A 70 -8.47 8.49 -24.78
N GLY A 71 -8.79 8.93 -26.01
CA GLY A 71 -7.96 9.87 -26.75
C GLY A 71 -7.84 11.24 -26.08
N GLU A 72 -8.91 11.73 -25.44
CA GLU A 72 -8.89 12.96 -24.65
C GLU A 72 -8.16 12.79 -23.31
N VAL A 73 -8.36 11.64 -22.66
CA VAL A 73 -7.68 11.25 -21.43
C VAL A 73 -6.18 11.11 -21.68
N GLU A 74 -5.74 10.60 -22.83
CA GLU A 74 -4.32 10.51 -23.17
C GLU A 74 -3.69 11.90 -23.34
N LYS A 75 -4.37 12.82 -24.04
CA LYS A 75 -3.91 14.20 -24.22
C LYS A 75 -3.87 14.94 -22.87
N THR A 76 -4.88 14.78 -22.03
CA THR A 76 -4.93 15.40 -20.70
C THR A 76 -3.92 14.77 -19.74
N THR A 77 -3.75 13.45 -19.72
CA THR A 77 -2.73 12.78 -18.91
C THR A 77 -1.32 13.14 -19.35
N ARG A 78 -1.04 13.31 -20.65
CA ARG A 78 0.28 13.81 -21.10
C ARG A 78 0.57 15.21 -20.54
N ARG A 79 -0.43 16.10 -20.54
CA ARG A 79 -0.31 17.45 -19.96
C ARG A 79 -0.17 17.39 -18.44
N GLN A 80 -0.97 16.58 -17.76
CA GLN A 80 -0.89 16.39 -16.31
C GLN A 80 0.45 15.79 -15.88
N ARG A 81 0.97 14.78 -16.59
CA ARG A 81 2.32 14.22 -16.36
C ARG A 81 3.39 15.29 -16.48
N LYS A 82 3.34 16.14 -17.51
CA LYS A 82 4.25 17.28 -17.66
C LYS A 82 4.11 18.28 -16.50
N GLN A 83 2.89 18.59 -16.06
CA GLN A 83 2.66 19.49 -14.93
C GLN A 83 3.15 18.90 -13.61
N LEU A 84 2.93 17.61 -13.36
CA LEU A 84 3.41 16.91 -12.18
C LEU A 84 4.94 16.84 -12.17
N ALA A 85 5.57 16.58 -13.31
CA ALA A 85 7.03 16.61 -13.42
C ALA A 85 7.60 18.01 -13.10
N LYS A 86 7.00 19.07 -13.66
CA LYS A 86 7.39 20.47 -13.36
C LYS A 86 7.19 20.83 -11.89
N LYS A 87 6.04 20.46 -11.30
CA LYS A 87 5.75 20.66 -9.88
C LYS A 87 6.74 19.91 -8.99
N ALA A 88 7.05 18.66 -9.32
CA ALA A 88 8.02 17.85 -8.58
C ALA A 88 9.43 18.45 -8.66
N GLU A 89 9.83 18.99 -9.81
CA GLU A 89 11.12 19.67 -9.97
C GLU A 89 11.18 20.96 -9.13
N ALA A 90 10.11 21.77 -9.15
CA ALA A 90 10.01 22.97 -8.31
C ALA A 90 10.11 22.62 -6.82
N MET A 91 9.34 21.63 -6.37
CA MET A 91 9.39 21.15 -4.98
C MET A 91 10.79 20.65 -4.58
N ARG A 92 11.51 19.95 -5.47
CA ARG A 92 12.90 19.54 -5.20
C ARG A 92 13.82 20.74 -5.02
N LYS A 93 13.71 21.76 -5.86
CA LYS A 93 14.51 22.99 -5.75
C LYS A 93 14.22 23.72 -4.43
N ASP A 94 12.96 23.81 -4.04
CA ASP A 94 12.54 24.46 -2.80
C ASP A 94 13.03 23.68 -1.57
N VAL A 95 12.92 22.35 -1.59
CA VAL A 95 13.47 21.48 -0.54
C VAL A 95 14.98 21.63 -0.42
N VAL A 96 15.72 21.70 -1.53
CA VAL A 96 17.17 21.91 -1.50
C VAL A 96 17.52 23.28 -0.90
N LYS A 97 16.85 24.36 -1.34
CA LYS A 97 17.06 25.70 -0.76
C LYS A 97 16.71 25.76 0.72
N ALA A 98 15.59 25.14 1.12
CA ALA A 98 15.19 25.04 2.51
C ALA A 98 16.22 24.24 3.33
N ALA A 99 16.72 23.13 2.80
CA ALA A 99 17.76 22.33 3.44
C ALA A 99 19.08 23.10 3.58
N GLU A 100 19.47 23.93 2.60
CA GLU A 100 20.64 24.79 2.70
C GLU A 100 20.48 25.88 3.77
N ARG A 101 19.31 26.52 3.85
CA ARG A 101 18.99 27.48 4.92
C ARG A 101 19.05 26.79 6.28
N ALA A 102 18.42 25.63 6.42
CA ALA A 102 18.47 24.82 7.63
C ALA A 102 19.91 24.43 7.99
N ARG A 103 20.77 24.10 7.02
CA ARG A 103 22.20 23.82 7.27
C ARG A 103 22.97 25.05 7.73
N LYS A 104 22.72 26.23 7.14
CA LYS A 104 23.37 27.48 7.56
C LYS A 104 22.95 27.87 8.97
N GLU A 105 21.66 27.80 9.27
CA GLU A 105 21.12 28.04 10.61
C GLU A 105 21.63 27.01 11.62
N ALA A 106 21.66 25.73 11.25
CA ALA A 106 22.22 24.68 12.10
C ALA A 106 23.72 24.89 12.37
N LYS A 107 24.50 25.42 11.42
CA LYS A 107 25.92 25.77 11.66
C LYS A 107 26.06 26.92 12.64
N VAL A 108 25.23 27.95 12.55
CA VAL A 108 25.22 29.08 13.50
C VAL A 108 24.84 28.56 14.90
N ARG A 109 23.71 27.86 14.99
CA ARG A 109 23.24 27.24 16.24
C ARG A 109 24.25 26.25 16.81
N ALA A 110 24.95 25.46 15.99
CA ALA A 110 25.98 24.54 16.46
C ALA A 110 27.18 25.28 17.07
N LYS A 111 27.57 26.45 16.53
CA LYS A 111 28.61 27.28 17.14
C LYS A 111 28.16 27.84 18.48
N ASP A 112 26.91 28.29 18.59
CA ASP A 112 26.34 28.81 19.83
C ASP A 112 26.19 27.70 20.88
N VAL A 113 25.69 26.53 20.50
CA VAL A 113 25.63 25.33 21.34
C VAL A 113 27.03 24.91 21.75
N ARG A 114 28.05 24.98 20.88
CA ARG A 114 29.44 24.66 21.26
C ARG A 114 30.01 25.67 22.26
N LYS A 115 29.70 26.96 22.12
CA LYS A 115 30.10 28.00 23.10
C LYS A 115 29.37 27.83 24.42
N ALA A 116 28.06 27.62 24.39
CA ALA A 116 27.23 27.34 25.56
C ALA A 116 27.69 26.06 26.26
N ALA A 117 27.95 24.98 25.53
CA ALA A 117 28.48 23.73 26.07
C ALA A 117 29.88 23.90 26.67
N LYS A 118 30.75 24.74 26.11
CA LYS A 118 32.05 25.08 26.72
C LYS A 118 31.88 25.86 28.03
N LYS A 119 30.94 26.80 28.10
CA LYS A 119 30.61 27.53 29.34
C LYS A 119 30.04 26.60 30.40
N ALA A 120 29.02 25.82 30.02
CA ALA A 120 28.44 24.79 30.88
C ALA A 120 29.50 23.79 31.35
N ARG A 121 30.43 23.32 30.49
CA ARG A 121 31.52 22.44 30.94
C ARG A 121 32.46 23.08 31.94
N LYS A 122 32.71 24.39 31.86
CA LYS A 122 33.51 25.10 32.87
C LYS A 122 32.75 25.21 34.18
N GLU A 123 31.46 25.52 34.14
CA GLU A 123 30.59 25.58 35.33
C GLU A 123 30.41 24.19 35.98
N PHE A 124 30.19 23.14 35.18
CA PHE A 124 30.07 21.75 35.62
C PHE A 124 31.42 21.06 35.91
N ALA A 125 32.57 21.68 35.58
CA ALA A 125 33.88 21.19 36.02
C ALA A 125 34.19 21.62 37.46
N VAL A 126 33.54 22.68 37.95
CA VAL A 126 33.65 23.16 39.33
C VAL A 126 32.69 22.40 40.27
N VAL A 127 31.58 21.87 39.74
CA VAL A 127 30.64 21.04 40.51
C VAL A 127 31.07 19.56 40.47
N PRO A 128 31.32 18.90 41.62
CA PRO A 128 31.66 17.49 41.66
C PRO A 128 30.53 16.64 41.05
N GLN A 129 30.90 15.82 40.06
CA GLN A 129 29.98 15.07 39.21
C GLN A 129 29.16 14.03 40.00
N PRO A 130 27.81 14.11 40.07
CA PRO A 130 27.00 13.00 40.56
C PRO A 130 27.07 11.81 39.59
N LYS A 131 27.17 10.60 40.15
CA LYS A 131 27.42 9.30 39.48
C LYS A 131 26.59 9.09 38.19
N ARG A 132 27.33 8.91 37.09
CA ARG A 132 26.94 8.80 35.68
C ARG A 132 26.08 7.57 35.31
N ARG A 133 24.82 7.46 35.75
CA ARG A 133 23.98 6.27 35.45
C ARG A 133 22.68 6.49 34.68
N ARG A 134 22.23 7.71 34.42
CA ARG A 134 20.94 7.95 33.73
C ARG A 134 21.03 8.46 32.29
N TRP A 135 22.22 8.89 31.85
CA TRP A 135 22.43 9.38 30.48
C TRP A 135 22.17 8.35 29.37
N PRO A 136 22.50 7.04 29.52
CA PRO A 136 22.18 6.05 28.50
C PRO A 136 20.68 5.91 28.27
N TRP A 137 19.88 5.96 29.34
CA TRP A 137 18.42 5.80 29.24
C TRP A 137 17.76 6.99 28.53
N VAL A 138 18.19 8.22 28.84
CA VAL A 138 17.69 9.44 28.18
C VAL A 138 18.05 9.45 26.69
N LEU A 139 19.28 9.05 26.33
CA LEU A 139 19.68 8.93 24.92
C LEU A 139 18.89 7.85 24.19
N SER A 140 18.61 6.72 24.83
CA SER A 140 17.75 5.66 24.27
C SER A 140 16.33 6.14 24.03
N VAL A 141 15.72 6.88 24.97
CA VAL A 141 14.36 7.42 24.79
C VAL A 141 14.31 8.45 23.66
N LEU A 142 15.32 9.33 23.55
CA LEU A 142 15.39 10.31 22.48
C LEU A 142 15.55 9.64 21.10
N ALA A 143 16.43 8.63 21.00
CA ALA A 143 16.63 7.86 19.79
C ALA A 143 15.35 7.08 19.40
N ALA A 144 14.68 6.46 20.38
CA ALA A 144 13.41 5.78 20.17
C ALA A 144 12.31 6.74 19.70
N GLY A 145 12.22 7.93 20.29
CA GLY A 145 11.27 8.97 19.89
C GLY A 145 11.46 9.45 18.45
N LEU A 146 12.72 9.61 18.00
CA LEU A 146 13.03 9.95 16.61
C LEU A 146 12.65 8.84 15.63
N VAL A 147 12.91 7.58 15.98
CA VAL A 147 12.52 6.43 15.14
C VAL A 147 11.00 6.29 15.08
N ALA A 148 10.31 6.39 16.21
CA ALA A 148 8.85 6.30 16.27
C ALA A 148 8.18 7.46 15.50
N GLY A 149 8.68 8.69 15.65
CA GLY A 149 8.19 9.84 14.89
C GLY A 149 8.40 9.68 13.38
N TYR A 150 9.52 9.10 12.95
CA TYR A 150 9.78 8.82 11.54
C TYR A 150 8.87 7.72 10.97
N VAL A 151 8.59 6.67 11.74
CA VAL A 151 7.69 5.59 11.32
C VAL A 151 6.22 6.04 11.27
N ALA A 152 5.78 6.83 12.25
CA ALA A 152 4.42 7.38 12.27
C ALA A 152 4.18 8.38 11.12
N LEU A 153 5.20 9.16 10.75
CA LEU A 153 5.07 10.12 9.64
C LEU A 153 5.15 9.45 8.25
N THR A 154 5.83 8.30 8.14
CA THR A 154 5.97 7.56 6.88
C THR A 154 4.86 6.54 6.64
N ARG A 155 4.15 6.10 7.69
CA ARG A 155 2.87 5.40 7.56
C ARG A 155 1.74 6.42 7.47
N ARG A 156 1.45 6.88 6.25
CA ARG A 156 0.17 7.56 5.97
C ARG A 156 -1.00 6.65 6.39
N PRO A 157 -2.11 7.23 6.89
CA PRO A 157 -3.22 6.49 7.46
C PRO A 157 -3.97 5.76 6.34
N GLN A 158 -3.75 4.45 6.21
CA GLN A 158 -4.81 3.55 5.78
C GLN A 158 -5.63 3.24 7.03
N GLU A 159 -6.80 3.87 7.11
CA GLU A 159 -7.98 3.42 7.83
C GLU A 159 -7.70 2.61 9.11
N VAL A 160 -7.49 3.35 10.21
CA VAL A 160 -7.69 2.81 11.54
C VAL A 160 -9.17 2.42 11.62
N HIS A 161 -9.40 1.13 11.44
CA HIS A 161 -10.54 0.46 12.03
C HIS A 161 -10.54 0.88 13.49
N LEU A 162 -11.53 1.69 13.88
CA LEU A 162 -12.01 1.72 15.24
C LEU A 162 -12.37 0.27 15.56
N GLN A 163 -11.43 -0.43 16.20
CA GLN A 163 -11.77 -1.61 16.97
C GLN A 163 -12.86 -1.15 17.93
N GLU A 164 -14.07 -1.63 17.67
CA GLU A 164 -15.10 -1.80 18.68
C GLU A 164 -14.42 -2.41 19.90
N GLU A 165 -14.27 -1.59 20.93
CA GLU A 165 -14.00 -2.03 22.29
C GLU A 165 -15.30 -2.70 22.78
N ALA A 166 -15.57 -3.89 22.23
CA ALA A 166 -16.52 -4.84 22.77
C ALA A 166 -15.88 -5.44 24.03
N THR A 167 -15.94 -4.68 25.11
CA THR A 167 -15.65 -5.14 26.46
C THR A 167 -16.70 -6.18 26.84
N GLU A 168 -16.35 -7.43 26.59
CA GLU A 168 -16.97 -8.61 27.16
C GLU A 168 -16.73 -8.62 28.68
N ALA A 169 -17.81 -8.60 29.47
CA ALA A 169 -17.80 -9.02 30.87
C ALA A 169 -19.15 -9.65 31.24
N PRO A 170 -19.18 -10.70 32.10
CA PRO A 170 -20.23 -11.73 32.08
C PRO A 170 -21.24 -11.68 33.25
N THR A 171 -22.49 -12.12 32.97
CA THR A 171 -23.50 -12.80 33.85
C THR A 171 -24.14 -12.04 35.04
N PRO A 172 -25.24 -12.51 35.70
CA PRO A 172 -26.43 -13.31 35.30
C PRO A 172 -27.79 -12.81 35.93
N VAL A 173 -28.87 -13.60 35.71
CA VAL A 173 -30.22 -13.68 36.37
C VAL A 173 -31.21 -12.50 36.16
N THR A 174 -32.48 -12.68 35.78
CA THR A 174 -33.57 -13.43 36.46
C THR A 174 -34.77 -13.64 35.52
N ALA A 175 -35.43 -14.79 35.65
CA ALA A 175 -36.67 -15.19 34.97
C ALA A 175 -37.88 -14.32 35.36
N ASP A 176 -38.82 -14.09 34.42
CA ASP A 176 -40.22 -14.51 34.58
C ASP A 176 -41.12 -14.17 33.36
N GLN A 177 -42.22 -14.91 33.26
CA GLN A 177 -43.38 -14.85 32.33
C GLN A 177 -43.23 -15.61 30.99
N VAL A 178 -43.70 -16.86 30.84
CA VAL A 178 -45.09 -17.42 30.90
C VAL A 178 -45.93 -16.91 29.70
N ALA A 179 -45.95 -17.58 28.54
CA ALA A 179 -46.75 -18.76 28.12
C ALA A 179 -47.80 -18.35 27.02
N PRO A 180 -48.43 -19.28 26.27
CA PRO A 180 -48.50 -19.22 24.80
C PRO A 180 -49.93 -19.15 24.24
N ALA A 181 -50.08 -18.89 22.93
CA ALA A 181 -51.33 -19.17 22.23
C ALA A 181 -51.05 -19.78 20.85
N THR A 182 -51.56 -21.00 20.72
CA THR A 182 -51.62 -21.92 19.59
C THR A 182 -52.65 -21.53 18.53
N GLY A 183 -52.37 -21.88 17.27
CA GLY A 183 -53.33 -22.08 16.18
C GLY A 183 -52.56 -22.26 14.86
N THR A 184 -52.31 -23.47 14.34
CA THR A 184 -53.26 -24.34 13.57
C THR A 184 -53.77 -23.58 12.34
N THR A 185 -53.41 -23.86 11.08
CA THR A 185 -53.48 -25.09 10.24
C THR A 185 -52.50 -24.92 9.05
N ALA A 186 -51.60 -25.87 8.74
CA ALA A 186 -51.75 -26.96 7.75
C ALA A 186 -52.38 -26.54 6.40
N ASP A 187 -51.63 -26.57 5.30
CA ASP A 187 -51.62 -27.69 4.33
C ASP A 187 -50.83 -27.33 3.05
N SER A 188 -50.50 -28.37 2.26
CA SER A 188 -50.05 -28.40 0.85
C SER A 188 -48.57 -28.64 0.51
N THR A 189 -48.17 -29.91 0.72
CA THR A 189 -47.98 -30.94 -0.33
C THR A 189 -46.92 -30.75 -1.45
N ALA A 190 -45.82 -31.50 -1.28
CA ALA A 190 -45.18 -32.47 -2.18
C ALA A 190 -44.42 -32.08 -3.48
N GLY A 191 -43.33 -32.84 -3.70
CA GLY A 191 -42.63 -33.04 -4.99
C GLY A 191 -41.10 -33.00 -4.82
N THR A 192 -40.42 -34.07 -4.37
CA THR A 192 -39.98 -35.27 -5.13
C THR A 192 -38.91 -35.02 -6.20
N SER A 193 -37.74 -35.65 -5.99
CA SER A 193 -36.78 -36.28 -6.93
C SER A 193 -35.33 -35.90 -6.55
N ALA A 194 -34.56 -36.84 -5.97
CA ALA A 194 -33.70 -37.80 -6.69
C ALA A 194 -32.71 -37.05 -7.62
N GLY A 195 -31.47 -36.83 -7.23
CA GLY A 195 -30.43 -37.86 -7.10
C GLY A 195 -29.61 -37.88 -8.39
N THR A 196 -28.27 -37.81 -8.29
CA THR A 196 -27.32 -38.58 -9.12
C THR A 196 -25.89 -38.17 -8.75
N ALA A 197 -25.10 -39.21 -8.52
CA ALA A 197 -23.70 -39.21 -8.21
C ALA A 197 -22.82 -38.95 -9.43
N GLY A 198 -21.54 -38.65 -9.16
CA GLY A 198 -20.44 -39.11 -10.01
C GLY A 198 -19.74 -38.02 -10.81
N GLY A 199 -18.41 -37.97 -10.68
CA GLY A 199 -17.59 -37.21 -11.62
C GLY A 199 -16.23 -36.78 -11.07
N SER A 200 -15.47 -37.70 -10.48
CA SER A 200 -14.03 -37.52 -10.30
C SER A 200 -13.31 -37.68 -11.64
N THR A 201 -12.66 -36.63 -12.13
CA THR A 201 -11.56 -36.75 -13.08
C THR A 201 -10.42 -35.84 -12.66
N ASP A 202 -9.46 -36.50 -12.04
CA ASP A 202 -8.02 -36.31 -12.15
C ASP A 202 -7.58 -35.48 -13.37
N THR A 203 -6.80 -34.41 -13.16
CA THR A 203 -5.88 -33.87 -14.17
C THR A 203 -4.74 -33.13 -13.48
N THR A 204 -3.62 -33.84 -13.40
CA THR A 204 -2.27 -33.33 -13.14
C THR A 204 -1.83 -32.39 -14.28
N PRO A 205 -1.31 -31.18 -14.01
CA PRO A 205 -0.50 -30.46 -14.99
C PRO A 205 0.99 -30.73 -14.73
N GLY A 206 1.59 -31.44 -15.68
CA GLY A 206 3.00 -31.75 -15.75
C GLY A 206 3.90 -30.51 -15.84
N SER A 207 5.11 -30.69 -15.32
CA SER A 207 6.25 -29.80 -15.48
C SER A 207 6.69 -29.73 -16.94
N THR A 208 6.65 -28.53 -17.51
CA THR A 208 7.40 -28.22 -18.73
C THR A 208 8.55 -27.29 -18.38
N THR A 209 9.73 -27.89 -18.37
CA THR A 209 11.03 -27.24 -18.53
C THR A 209 11.07 -26.54 -19.89
N ALA A 210 11.31 -25.23 -19.90
CA ALA A 210 11.83 -24.49 -21.05
C ALA A 210 12.98 -23.65 -20.47
N ASP A 211 14.24 -24.04 -20.69
CA ASP A 211 15.02 -23.62 -21.86
C ASP A 211 14.67 -22.17 -22.22
N GLY A 212 15.41 -21.17 -21.75
CA GLY A 212 16.84 -21.05 -21.99
C GLY A 212 17.02 -20.32 -23.32
N ASP A 213 16.68 -19.04 -23.38
CA ASP A 213 17.22 -18.19 -24.44
C ASP A 213 17.43 -16.76 -23.98
N THR A 214 18.70 -16.39 -23.95
CA THR A 214 19.24 -15.09 -23.59
C THR A 214 19.49 -14.33 -24.89
N PRO A 215 18.72 -13.29 -25.25
CA PRO A 215 19.15 -12.40 -26.30
C PRO A 215 20.29 -11.53 -25.75
N GLN A 216 21.48 -11.83 -26.27
CA GLN A 216 22.69 -11.06 -26.10
C GLN A 216 22.45 -9.57 -26.40
N GLN A 217 22.94 -8.80 -25.45
CA GLN A 217 23.34 -7.41 -25.57
C GLN A 217 24.37 -7.26 -26.72
N THR A 218 23.96 -6.76 -27.88
CA THR A 218 24.89 -6.21 -28.87
C THR A 218 24.85 -4.69 -28.83
N ALA A 219 25.95 -4.14 -28.32
CA ALA A 219 26.31 -2.75 -28.42
C ALA A 219 26.64 -2.38 -29.87
N ALA A 220 25.96 -1.36 -30.40
CA ALA A 220 26.42 -0.58 -31.55
C ALA A 220 26.10 0.89 -31.25
N ARG A 221 27.03 1.62 -30.64
CA ARG A 221 28.06 2.42 -31.33
C ARG A 221 27.43 3.56 -32.14
N ASN A 222 27.07 4.63 -31.43
CA ASN A 222 26.74 5.93 -32.02
C ASN A 222 27.96 6.49 -32.77
N GLY A 223 27.88 6.45 -34.11
CA GLY A 223 28.75 7.19 -35.01
C GLY A 223 28.44 8.68 -34.94
N ARG A 224 29.36 9.41 -34.31
CA ARG A 224 29.53 10.85 -34.41
C ARG A 224 30.23 11.13 -35.75
N VAL A 225 29.52 11.71 -36.72
CA VAL A 225 30.16 12.42 -37.84
C VAL A 225 29.61 13.82 -37.85
N SER A 226 30.46 14.72 -37.37
CA SER A 226 30.39 16.14 -37.66
C SER A 226 30.91 16.32 -39.07
N ASP A 227 30.11 16.90 -39.96
CA ASP A 227 30.62 17.51 -41.17
C ASP A 227 29.89 18.84 -41.37
N ARG A 228 30.68 19.92 -41.29
CA ARG A 228 30.28 21.30 -41.58
C ARG A 228 31.56 22.04 -41.96
N GLY A 229 31.96 21.84 -43.21
CA GLY A 229 32.85 22.71 -43.98
C GLY A 229 32.04 23.35 -45.09
#